data_AF-A0A563U946-F1
#
_entry.id   AF-A0A563U946-F1
#
_cell.length_a   1.000
_cell.length_b   1.000
_cell.length_c   1.000
_cell.angle_alpha   90.00
_cell.angle_beta   90.00
_cell.angle_gamma   90.00
#
_symmetry.space_group_name_H-M   'P 1'
#
loop_
_entity.id
_entity.type
_entity.pdbx_description
1 polymer ?
#
loop_
_entity_poly.entity_id
_entity_poly.type
_entity_poly.pdbx_seq_one_letter_code
_entity_poly.pdbx_strand_id
1 'polypeptide(L)'
;MKYTELNVNWDADPNAPEERIFINGDTVLIEFYLNYFIYTQFNEGDWGRLIFTGCHKYSTHGTNDEGYYMGQHRYKYTELPWGGFYELDTDWTIDFAPKAIILSPIDSHKPLNHYIFFFKDNSFECVAADFEIEFIRAEK
;
A
#
# COMPACT_ATOMS: atom_id res chain seq x y z
N MET A 1 16.65 -6.77 -2.89
CA MET A 1 16.07 -5.80 -1.94
C MET A 1 15.74 -6.53 -0.64
N LYS A 2 15.74 -5.85 0.49
CA LYS A 2 15.24 -6.40 1.76
C LYS A 2 13.92 -5.70 2.10
N TYR A 3 12.94 -6.47 2.55
CA TYR A 3 11.60 -6.00 2.86
C TYR A 3 10.98 -6.90 3.92
N THR A 4 9.88 -6.43 4.51
CA THR A 4 9.00 -7.19 5.41
C THR A 4 7.59 -7.16 4.83
N GLU A 5 6.96 -8.33 4.68
CA GLU A 5 5.55 -8.44 4.32
C GLU A 5 4.68 -8.19 5.55
N LEU A 6 3.70 -7.30 5.42
CA LEU A 6 2.88 -6.77 6.51
C LEU A 6 1.45 -7.33 6.50
N ASN A 7 0.94 -7.73 5.34
CA ASN A 7 -0.41 -8.27 5.17
C ASN A 7 -0.50 -9.78 5.47
N VAL A 8 -0.14 -10.16 6.69
CA VAL A 8 -0.22 -11.57 7.12
C VAL A 8 -1.66 -11.93 7.51
N ASN A 9 -2.24 -12.91 6.83
CA ASN A 9 -3.62 -13.38 6.99
C ASN A 9 -4.71 -12.40 6.56
N TRP A 10 -4.39 -11.38 5.78
CA TRP A 10 -5.38 -10.50 5.15
C TRP A 10 -4.81 -9.99 3.84
N ASP A 11 -5.66 -9.62 2.90
CA ASP A 11 -5.22 -8.95 1.68
C ASP A 11 -6.39 -8.24 1.01
N ALA A 12 -6.09 -7.41 0.03
CA ALA A 12 -7.09 -6.80 -0.82
C ALA A 12 -7.72 -7.85 -1.76
N ASP A 13 -8.98 -7.64 -2.14
CA ASP A 13 -9.67 -8.49 -3.11
C ASP A 13 -8.82 -8.59 -4.41
N PRO A 14 -8.50 -9.81 -4.87
CA PRO A 14 -7.55 -9.99 -5.96
C PRO A 14 -8.13 -9.63 -7.32
N ASN A 15 -9.45 -9.43 -7.43
CA ASN A 15 -10.14 -9.12 -8.67
C ASN A 15 -10.66 -7.69 -8.70
N ALA A 16 -11.25 -7.20 -7.61
CA ALA A 16 -11.90 -5.89 -7.53
C ALA A 16 -11.67 -5.26 -6.14
N PRO A 17 -10.43 -4.82 -5.84
CA PRO A 17 -10.12 -4.18 -4.56
C PRO A 17 -10.82 -2.82 -4.39
N GLU A 18 -11.21 -2.16 -5.49
CA GLU A 18 -11.97 -0.89 -5.52
C GLU A 18 -11.39 0.16 -4.57
N GLU A 19 -10.05 0.28 -4.61
CA GLU A 19 -9.29 1.06 -3.66
C GLU A 19 -9.60 2.56 -3.75
N ARG A 20 -9.68 3.21 -2.59
CA ARG A 20 -9.97 4.64 -2.47
C ARG A 20 -8.96 5.29 -1.56
N ILE A 21 -8.40 6.41 -2.02
CA ILE A 21 -7.40 7.16 -1.27
C ILE A 21 -8.03 8.46 -0.77
N PHE A 22 -7.90 8.71 0.53
CA PHE A 22 -8.33 9.94 1.19
C PHE A 22 -7.15 10.60 1.87
N ILE A 23 -7.10 11.93 1.84
CA ILE A 23 -6.00 12.71 2.40
C ILE A 23 -6.57 13.71 3.41
N ASN A 24 -6.04 13.70 4.61
CA ASN A 24 -6.38 14.66 5.66
C ASN A 24 -5.11 15.17 6.34
N GLY A 25 -4.64 16.34 5.91
CA GLY A 25 -3.35 16.87 6.37
C GLY A 25 -2.18 15.98 5.94
N ASP A 26 -1.43 15.49 6.92
CA ASP A 26 -0.33 14.53 6.75
C ASP A 26 -0.78 13.08 6.93
N THR A 27 -2.09 12.81 6.99
CA THR A 27 -2.62 11.45 7.07
C THR A 27 -3.16 10.99 5.72
N VAL A 28 -2.75 9.80 5.28
CA VAL A 28 -3.29 9.14 4.10
C VAL A 28 -4.07 7.91 4.52
N LEU A 29 -5.32 7.82 4.08
CA LEU A 29 -6.15 6.64 4.24
C LEU A 29 -6.32 5.92 2.92
N ILE A 30 -6.30 4.59 2.96
CA ILE A 30 -6.64 3.74 1.83
C ILE A 30 -7.70 2.76 2.28
N GLU A 31 -8.84 2.78 1.61
CA GLU A 31 -9.88 1.77 1.79
C GLU A 31 -9.89 0.83 0.58
N PHE A 32 -10.16 -0.45 0.81
CA PHE A 32 -10.24 -1.48 -0.24
C PHE A 32 -11.11 -2.64 0.25
N TYR A 33 -11.69 -3.41 -0.68
CA TYR A 33 -12.37 -4.65 -0.33
C TYR A 33 -11.38 -5.74 0.10
N LEU A 34 -11.75 -6.53 1.10
CA LEU A 34 -10.93 -7.64 1.60
C LEU A 34 -11.14 -8.91 0.77
N ASN A 35 -10.07 -9.67 0.61
CA ASN A 35 -10.10 -10.98 -0.05
C ASN A 35 -10.80 -12.03 0.82
N TYR A 36 -12.11 -12.18 0.63
CA TYR A 36 -12.91 -13.22 1.28
C TYR A 36 -12.77 -14.61 0.62
N PHE A 37 -12.16 -14.70 -0.56
CA PHE A 37 -11.94 -15.98 -1.25
C PHE A 37 -10.88 -16.84 -0.55
N ILE A 38 -9.80 -16.20 -0.09
CA ILE A 38 -8.67 -16.88 0.57
C ILE A 38 -8.83 -16.82 2.10
N TYR A 39 -9.26 -15.68 2.64
CA TYR A 39 -9.28 -15.44 4.08
C TYR A 39 -10.71 -15.61 4.64
N THR A 40 -10.98 -16.80 5.16
CA THR A 40 -12.32 -17.22 5.60
C THR A 40 -12.91 -16.40 6.76
N GLN A 41 -12.11 -15.56 7.42
CA GLN A 41 -12.59 -14.66 8.46
C GLN A 41 -13.28 -13.40 7.93
N PHE A 42 -13.24 -13.15 6.61
CA PHE A 42 -13.91 -12.02 5.94
C PHE A 42 -15.10 -12.50 5.11
N ASN A 43 -16.06 -11.60 4.91
CA ASN A 43 -17.19 -11.81 4.01
C ASN A 43 -17.05 -10.93 2.77
N GLU A 44 -17.78 -11.28 1.72
CA GLU A 44 -17.96 -10.40 0.57
C GLU A 44 -18.46 -9.02 1.03
N GLY A 45 -17.80 -7.96 0.57
CA GLY A 45 -18.12 -6.58 0.90
C GLY A 45 -17.49 -6.05 2.19
N ASP A 46 -16.76 -6.86 2.97
CA ASP A 46 -15.95 -6.34 4.08
C ASP A 46 -14.81 -5.46 3.54
N TRP A 47 -14.49 -4.38 4.27
CA TRP A 47 -13.46 -3.41 3.87
C TRP A 47 -12.25 -3.46 4.79
N GLY A 48 -11.06 -3.34 4.21
CA GLY A 48 -9.84 -3.00 4.89
C GLY A 48 -9.61 -1.50 4.78
N ARG A 49 -9.07 -0.90 5.84
CA ARG A 49 -8.66 0.50 5.84
C ARG A 49 -7.26 0.64 6.43
N LEU A 50 -6.31 1.02 5.59
CA LEU A 50 -4.96 1.41 6.02
C LEU A 50 -4.93 2.90 6.33
N ILE A 51 -4.32 3.27 7.45
CA ILE A 51 -4.19 4.65 7.93
C ILE A 51 -2.71 4.95 8.14
N PHE A 52 -2.12 5.75 7.27
CA PHE A 52 -0.73 6.17 7.35
C PHE A 52 -0.64 7.55 8.00
N THR A 53 -0.06 7.62 9.19
CA THR A 53 0.07 8.88 9.95
C THR A 53 1.46 9.50 9.76
N GLY A 54 1.54 10.83 9.78
CA GLY A 54 2.81 11.52 9.54
C GLY A 54 3.39 11.22 8.15
N CYS A 55 2.53 11.10 7.15
CA CYS A 55 2.90 10.86 5.76
C CYS A 55 3.64 12.08 5.20
N HIS A 56 4.89 11.85 4.82
CA HIS A 56 5.72 12.84 4.14
C HIS A 56 5.32 12.98 2.68
N LYS A 57 5.23 11.84 1.98
CA LYS A 57 4.90 11.77 0.56
C LYS A 57 4.24 10.44 0.21
N TYR A 58 3.45 10.45 -0.84
CA TYR A 58 2.90 9.22 -1.43
C TYR A 58 2.88 9.28 -2.95
N SER A 59 2.68 8.15 -3.58
CA SER A 59 2.42 8.03 -5.01
C SER A 59 1.47 6.88 -5.31
N THR A 60 0.84 6.95 -6.47
CA THR A 60 0.13 5.82 -7.06
C THR A 60 0.71 5.53 -8.43
N HIS A 61 0.76 4.25 -8.79
CA HIS A 61 1.26 3.83 -10.09
C HIS A 61 0.29 2.84 -10.73
N GLY A 62 -0.20 3.17 -11.93
CA GLY A 62 -1.20 2.39 -12.65
C GLY A 62 -0.66 1.18 -13.43
N THR A 63 0.51 0.68 -13.09
CA THR A 63 0.95 -0.63 -13.61
C THR A 63 0.12 -1.70 -12.92
N ASN A 64 -0.50 -2.58 -13.70
CA ASN A 64 -1.17 -3.77 -13.21
C ASN A 64 -0.21 -4.97 -13.13
N ASP A 65 -0.71 -6.13 -12.68
CA ASP A 65 0.07 -7.36 -12.57
C ASP A 65 0.72 -7.79 -13.89
N GLU A 66 -0.01 -7.74 -15.02
CA GLU A 66 0.55 -8.06 -16.33
C GLU A 66 1.72 -7.14 -16.70
N GLY A 67 1.54 -5.83 -16.58
CA GLY A 67 2.60 -4.85 -16.82
C GLY A 67 3.80 -5.04 -15.89
N TYR A 68 3.56 -5.44 -14.64
CA TYR A 68 4.61 -5.77 -13.69
C TYR A 68 5.47 -6.94 -14.19
N TYR A 69 4.85 -8.04 -14.61
CA TYR A 69 5.58 -9.20 -15.17
C TYR A 69 6.27 -8.89 -16.51
N MET A 70 5.78 -7.90 -17.26
CA MET A 70 6.45 -7.38 -18.45
C MET A 70 7.61 -6.41 -18.14
N GLY A 71 7.89 -6.13 -16.87
CA GLY A 71 8.99 -5.25 -16.45
C GLY A 71 8.68 -3.75 -16.57
N GLN A 72 7.41 -3.37 -16.54
CA GLN A 72 6.97 -1.96 -16.59
C GLN A 72 7.03 -1.27 -15.23
N HIS A 73 7.26 -2.03 -14.15
CA HIS A 73 7.47 -1.51 -12.81
C HIS A 73 8.97 -1.40 -12.48
N ARG A 74 9.33 -0.54 -11.52
CA ARG A 74 10.73 -0.34 -11.12
C ARG A 74 11.34 -1.52 -10.35
N TYR A 75 10.49 -2.33 -9.73
CA TYR A 75 10.87 -3.57 -9.05
C TYR A 75 10.50 -4.76 -9.91
N LYS A 76 11.29 -5.83 -9.77
CA LYS A 76 11.04 -7.12 -10.42
C LYS A 76 10.51 -8.14 -9.43
N TYR A 77 9.80 -9.15 -9.93
CA TYR A 77 9.23 -10.25 -9.12
C TYR A 77 10.26 -10.93 -8.20
N THR A 78 11.50 -11.09 -8.66
CA THR A 78 12.60 -11.68 -7.87
C THR A 78 13.09 -10.78 -6.72
N GLU A 79 12.69 -9.52 -6.71
CA GLU A 79 13.11 -8.51 -5.72
C GLU A 79 11.98 -8.15 -4.76
N LEU A 80 10.74 -8.06 -5.25
CA LEU A 80 9.55 -7.75 -4.47
C LEU A 80 8.32 -8.37 -5.15
N PRO A 81 7.66 -9.39 -4.58
CA PRO A 81 6.53 -10.05 -5.24
C PRO A 81 5.30 -9.13 -5.38
N TRP A 82 4.56 -9.26 -6.49
CA TRP A 82 3.30 -8.55 -6.70
C TRP A 82 2.19 -9.06 -5.76
N GLY A 83 1.24 -8.19 -5.44
CA GLY A 83 0.02 -8.50 -4.66
C GLY A 83 0.15 -8.34 -3.14
N GLY A 84 1.35 -8.11 -2.61
CA GLY A 84 1.56 -7.93 -1.17
C GLY A 84 1.61 -6.48 -0.71
N PHE A 85 1.49 -6.31 0.61
CA PHE A 85 1.77 -5.06 1.32
C PHE A 85 3.08 -5.19 2.09
N TYR A 86 4.01 -4.27 1.85
CA TYR A 86 5.38 -4.39 2.34
C TYR A 86 5.90 -3.10 2.98
N GLU A 87 6.75 -3.28 3.98
CA GLU A 87 7.72 -2.27 4.42
C GLU A 87 9.07 -2.55 3.75
N LEU A 88 9.67 -1.52 3.15
CA LEU A 88 10.92 -1.61 2.41
C LEU A 88 12.10 -1.10 3.26
N ASP A 89 13.15 -1.91 3.35
CA ASP A 89 14.43 -1.53 3.96
C ASP A 89 15.31 -0.86 2.90
N THR A 90 14.89 0.34 2.48
CA THR A 90 15.54 1.12 1.41
C THR A 90 15.66 2.61 1.76
N ASP A 91 16.59 3.29 1.09
CA ASP A 91 16.68 4.75 1.16
C ASP A 91 15.62 5.38 0.23
N TRP A 92 14.45 5.67 0.80
CA TRP A 92 13.31 6.26 0.09
C TRP A 92 13.58 7.67 -0.48
N THR A 93 14.71 8.31 -0.14
CA THR A 93 15.11 9.57 -0.78
C THR A 93 15.63 9.34 -2.19
N ILE A 94 16.11 8.13 -2.47
CA ILE A 94 16.65 7.68 -3.77
C ILE A 94 15.69 6.69 -4.44
N ASP A 95 15.18 5.73 -3.68
CA ASP A 95 14.30 4.65 -4.13
C ASP A 95 12.85 4.99 -3.83
N PHE A 96 12.22 5.80 -4.68
CA PHE A 96 10.80 6.14 -4.59
C PHE A 96 10.24 6.45 -5.98
N ALA A 97 8.94 6.28 -6.18
CA ALA A 97 8.33 6.54 -7.49
C ALA A 97 8.56 7.98 -7.96
N PRO A 98 8.80 8.20 -9.27
CA PRO A 98 8.80 9.54 -9.82
C PRO A 98 7.40 10.15 -9.67
N LYS A 99 7.33 11.47 -9.42
CA LYS A 99 6.08 12.26 -9.26
C LYS A 99 5.29 12.00 -7.97
N ALA A 100 6.01 11.76 -6.86
CA ALA A 100 5.42 11.75 -5.52
C ALA A 100 4.68 13.06 -5.22
N ILE A 101 3.55 12.95 -4.53
CA ILE A 101 2.83 14.08 -3.93
C ILE A 101 3.38 14.26 -2.52
N ILE A 102 3.95 15.45 -2.26
CA ILE A 102 4.48 15.83 -0.94
C ILE A 102 3.34 16.40 -0.10
N LEU A 103 3.10 15.83 1.08
CA LEU A 103 2.04 16.25 2.00
C LEU A 103 2.57 17.12 3.14
N SER A 104 3.74 16.77 3.67
CA SER A 104 4.35 17.46 4.80
C SER A 104 5.87 17.59 4.62
N PRO A 105 6.52 18.63 5.17
CA PRO A 105 7.97 18.68 5.21
C PRO A 105 8.52 17.55 6.10
N ILE A 106 9.74 17.11 5.83
CA ILE A 106 10.42 16.12 6.67
C ILE A 106 10.66 16.74 8.05
N ASP A 107 10.03 16.19 9.07
CA ASP A 107 10.38 16.48 10.45
C ASP A 107 11.51 15.54 10.88
N SER A 108 12.71 16.09 11.12
CA SER A 108 13.90 15.35 11.55
C SER A 108 13.74 14.62 12.88
N HIS A 109 12.65 14.85 13.62
CA HIS A 109 12.40 14.26 14.93
C HIS A 109 11.65 12.93 14.90
N LYS A 110 11.11 12.49 13.76
CA LYS A 110 10.42 11.18 13.64
C LYS A 110 11.06 10.31 12.56
N PRO A 111 11.41 9.04 12.87
CA PRO A 111 11.79 8.10 11.82
C PRO A 111 10.59 7.91 10.87
N LEU A 112 10.88 7.83 9.58
CA LEU A 112 9.89 7.56 8.55
C LEU A 112 10.20 6.20 7.92
N ASN A 113 9.14 5.46 7.64
CA ASN A 113 9.17 4.12 7.06
C ASN A 113 8.66 4.18 5.62
N HIS A 114 9.16 3.27 4.78
CA HIS A 114 8.82 3.20 3.36
C HIS A 114 7.88 2.03 3.12
N TYR A 115 6.66 2.31 2.66
CA TYR A 115 5.61 1.32 2.45
C TYR A 115 5.19 1.25 0.99
N ILE A 116 4.85 0.04 0.52
CA ILE A 116 4.27 -0.19 -0.80
C ILE A 116 3.21 -1.29 -0.73
N PHE A 117 2.05 -1.06 -1.35
CA PHE A 117 0.98 -2.02 -1.48
C PHE A 117 0.63 -2.20 -2.96
N PHE A 118 0.73 -3.43 -3.45
CA PHE A 118 0.29 -3.81 -4.78
C PHE A 118 -1.16 -4.29 -4.76
N PHE A 119 -2.03 -3.56 -5.45
CA PHE A 119 -3.40 -3.98 -5.73
C PHE A 119 -3.45 -4.75 -7.06
N LYS A 120 -4.65 -5.08 -7.54
CA LYS A 120 -4.82 -5.77 -8.82
C LYS A 120 -4.31 -4.94 -10.01
N ASP A 121 -4.77 -3.70 -10.12
CA ASP A 121 -4.52 -2.85 -11.30
C ASP A 121 -3.60 -1.66 -11.05
N ASN A 122 -3.09 -1.51 -9.82
CA ASN A 122 -2.16 -0.45 -9.49
C ASN A 122 -1.32 -0.78 -8.24
N SER A 123 -0.50 0.18 -7.83
CA SER A 123 0.16 0.18 -6.54
C SER A 123 0.03 1.53 -5.85
N PHE A 124 0.02 1.49 -4.54
CA PHE A 124 0.19 2.62 -3.66
C PHE A 124 1.55 2.54 -2.97
N GLU A 125 2.23 3.66 -2.83
CA GLU A 125 3.50 3.74 -2.13
C GLU A 125 3.57 5.03 -1.31
N CYS A 126 4.08 4.95 -0.08
CA CYS A 126 4.26 6.13 0.74
C CYS A 126 5.48 6.07 1.66
N VAL A 127 5.83 7.24 2.18
CA VAL A 127 6.77 7.41 3.28
C VAL A 127 6.00 8.04 4.43
N ALA A 128 5.87 7.31 5.54
CA ALA A 128 5.06 7.72 6.69
C ALA A 128 5.72 7.33 8.01
N ALA A 129 5.32 7.98 9.11
CA ALA A 129 5.86 7.67 10.43
C ALA A 129 5.38 6.30 10.92
N ASP A 130 4.11 5.97 10.69
CA ASP A 130 3.52 4.70 11.08
C ASP A 130 2.28 4.36 10.22
N PHE A 131 1.78 3.13 10.34
CA PHE A 131 0.52 2.71 9.76
C PHE A 131 -0.35 1.93 10.75
N GLU A 132 -1.66 2.01 10.57
CA GLU A 132 -2.65 1.17 11.25
C GLU A 132 -3.56 0.50 10.22
N ILE A 133 -4.13 -0.66 10.57
CA ILE A 133 -5.13 -1.37 9.76
C ILE A 133 -6.42 -1.56 10.56
N GLU A 134 -7.54 -1.19 9.96
CA GLU A 134 -8.89 -1.46 10.46
C GLU A 134 -9.62 -2.42 9.53
N PHE A 135 -10.42 -3.34 10.09
CA PHE A 135 -11.32 -4.21 9.34
C PHE A 135 -12.77 -3.84 9.64
N ILE A 136 -13.50 -3.43 8.61
CA ILE A 136 -14.87 -2.93 8.69
C ILE A 136 -15.79 -3.97 8.05
N ARG A 137 -16.81 -4.40 8.79
CA ARG A 137 -17.75 -5.40 8.31
C ARG A 137 -18.81 -4.78 7.41
N ALA A 138 -19.16 -5.46 6.33
CA ALA A 138 -20.36 -5.13 5.56
C ALA A 138 -21.59 -5.20 6.47
N GLU A 139 -22.49 -4.22 6.34
CA GLU A 139 -23.81 -4.31 6.96
C GLU A 139 -24.59 -5.46 6.27
N LYS A 140 -25.26 -6.28 7.08
CA LYS A 140 -26.05 -7.43 6.61
C LYS A 140 -27.36 -7.02 5.95
#